data_AF-A0A2E2W5Q0-F1
#
_entry.id   AF-A0A2E2W5Q0-F1
#
_cell.length_a   1.000
_cell.length_b   1.000
_cell.length_c   1.000
_cell.angle_alpha   90.00
_cell.angle_beta   90.00
_cell.angle_gamma   90.00
#
_symmetry.space_group_name_H-M   'P 1'
#
loop_
_entity.id
_entity.type
_entity.pdbx_description
1 polymer ?
#
loop_
_entity_poly.entity_id
_entity_poly.type
_entity_poly.pdbx_seq_one_letter_code
_entity_poly.pdbx_strand_id
1 'polypeptide(L)'
;MQDKQQQIIANTVKKHRIAMGYTQQELADVSNISLRSIQRIEKGQVTPRMHTLKVLANHLGFSLDLLDNRDKAIRAPKHKKKIALYVGGLVVLILLALAYLAQSPNFPETTFELLLFIALVISGISMLLYRLIK
;
A
#
# COMPACT_ATOMS: atom_id res chain seq x y z
N MET A 1 -11.21 18.89 -0.72
CA MET A 1 -9.97 18.14 -1.02
C MET A 1 -8.70 18.92 -0.65
N GLN A 2 -8.65 20.25 -0.83
CA GLN A 2 -7.48 21.09 -0.50
C GLN A 2 -7.19 21.15 1.02
N ASP A 3 -8.24 21.17 1.86
CA ASP A 3 -8.12 21.25 3.33
C ASP A 3 -7.35 20.06 3.93
N LYS A 4 -7.52 18.85 3.33
CA LYS A 4 -6.86 17.64 3.82
C LYS A 4 -5.33 17.72 3.65
N GLN A 5 -4.86 18.27 2.53
CA GLN A 5 -3.43 18.41 2.27
C GLN A 5 -2.80 19.48 3.16
N GLN A 6 -3.51 20.59 3.39
CA GLN A 6 -3.09 21.63 4.34
C GLN A 6 -2.93 21.06 5.75
N GLN A 7 -3.88 20.24 6.22
CA GLN A 7 -3.80 19.64 7.54
C GLN A 7 -2.64 18.65 7.68
N ILE A 8 -2.33 17.87 6.64
CA ILE A 8 -1.18 16.95 6.63
C ILE A 8 0.13 17.73 6.76
N ILE A 9 0.28 18.80 5.99
CA ILE A 9 1.46 19.66 6.04
C ILE A 9 1.58 20.31 7.42
N ALA A 10 0.49 20.87 7.92
CA ALA A 10 0.41 21.52 9.23
C ALA A 10 0.89 20.59 10.36
N ASN A 11 0.32 19.38 10.41
CA ASN A 11 0.66 18.38 11.42
C ASN A 11 2.11 17.91 11.31
N THR A 12 2.62 17.72 10.08
CA THR A 12 3.99 17.27 9.84
C THR A 12 5.00 18.32 10.29
N VAL A 13 4.81 19.57 9.88
CA VAL A 13 5.68 20.70 10.27
C VAL A 13 5.69 20.86 11.79
N LYS A 14 4.51 20.91 12.42
CA LYS A 14 4.39 21.07 13.87
C LYS A 14 5.05 19.93 14.64
N LYS A 15 4.85 18.68 14.20
CA LYS A 15 5.44 17.49 14.83
C LYS A 15 6.96 17.55 14.79
N HIS A 16 7.55 17.80 13.62
CA HIS A 16 9.00 17.83 13.48
C HIS A 16 9.62 19.04 14.20
N ARG A 17 8.96 20.20 14.18
CA ARG A 17 9.42 21.38 14.95
C ARG A 17 9.53 21.05 16.44
N ILE A 18 8.49 20.45 17.01
CA ILE A 18 8.49 20.06 18.43
C ILE A 18 9.55 18.99 18.71
N ALA A 19 9.72 18.01 17.81
CA ALA A 19 10.74 16.97 17.96
C ALA A 19 12.18 17.52 17.94
N MET A 20 12.41 18.63 17.24
CA MET A 20 13.69 19.35 17.25
C MET A 20 13.83 20.36 18.40
N GLY A 21 12.80 20.52 19.24
CA GLY A 21 12.82 21.46 20.36
C GLY A 21 12.67 22.93 19.94
N TYR A 22 12.35 23.23 18.69
CA TYR A 22 12.24 24.61 18.22
C TYR A 22 10.94 25.28 18.65
N THR A 23 11.00 26.55 19.02
CA THR A 23 9.84 27.45 19.06
C THR A 23 9.40 27.82 17.64
N GLN A 24 8.19 28.38 17.49
CA GLN A 24 7.74 28.89 16.17
C GLN A 24 8.62 30.04 15.66
N GLN A 25 9.18 30.83 16.57
CA GLN A 25 10.11 31.91 16.26
C GLN A 25 11.45 31.34 15.78
N GLU A 26 12.02 30.38 16.51
CA GLU A 26 13.27 29.74 16.12
C GLU A 26 13.16 29.05 14.75
N LEU A 27 12.05 28.36 14.48
CA LEU A 27 11.81 27.78 13.15
C LEU A 27 11.76 28.87 12.07
N ALA A 28 11.08 29.99 12.34
CA ALA A 28 11.00 31.13 11.43
C ALA A 28 12.40 31.68 11.11
N ASP A 29 13.24 31.83 12.14
CA ASP A 29 14.58 32.37 12.03
C ASP A 29 15.50 31.43 11.24
N VAL A 30 15.56 30.14 11.58
CA VAL A 30 16.46 29.17 10.90
C VAL A 30 16.02 28.88 9.47
N SER A 31 14.72 28.94 9.18
CA SER A 31 14.18 28.66 7.84
C SER A 31 14.04 29.89 6.95
N ASN A 32 14.36 31.08 7.47
CA ASN A 32 14.17 32.36 6.78
C ASN A 32 12.73 32.53 6.24
N ILE A 33 11.75 32.12 7.03
CA ILE A 33 10.31 32.23 6.74
C ILE A 33 9.69 33.08 7.84
N SER A 34 8.84 34.06 7.50
CA SER A 34 8.22 34.90 8.54
C SER A 34 7.46 34.07 9.58
N LEU A 35 7.50 34.50 10.86
CA LEU A 35 6.74 33.89 11.94
C LEU A 35 5.27 33.72 11.58
N ARG A 36 4.67 34.75 10.96
CA ARG A 36 3.27 34.72 10.51
C ARG A 36 3.00 33.59 9.51
N SER A 37 3.93 33.33 8.59
CA SER A 37 3.82 32.22 7.65
C SER A 37 3.90 30.88 8.36
N ILE A 38 4.87 30.69 9.27
CA ILE A 38 4.98 29.46 10.07
C ILE A 38 3.68 29.19 10.83
N GLN A 39 3.14 30.19 11.52
CA GLN A 39 1.88 30.08 12.26
C GLN A 39 0.70 29.70 11.37
N ARG A 40 0.56 30.31 10.20
CA ARG A 40 -0.53 29.98 9.26
C ARG A 40 -0.37 28.58 8.69
N ILE A 41 0.86 28.13 8.42
CA ILE A 41 1.18 26.78 7.96
C ILE A 41 0.81 25.76 9.04
N GLU A 42 1.24 25.95 10.29
CA GLU A 42 0.94 25.04 11.41
C GLU A 42 -0.55 25.03 11.79
N LYS A 43 -1.30 26.09 11.46
CA LYS A 43 -2.76 26.15 11.60
C LYS A 43 -3.51 25.58 10.39
N GLY A 44 -2.81 25.14 9.33
CA GLY A 44 -3.43 24.63 8.11
C GLY A 44 -4.19 25.70 7.30
N GLN A 45 -3.91 26.98 7.51
CA GLN A 45 -4.64 28.09 6.84
C GLN A 45 -4.10 28.42 5.45
N VAL A 46 -2.92 27.89 5.10
CA VAL A 46 -2.26 28.11 3.81
C VAL A 46 -1.57 26.85 3.34
N THR A 47 -1.54 26.65 2.02
CA THR A 47 -0.66 25.68 1.39
C THR A 47 0.66 26.38 1.02
N PRO A 48 1.79 26.05 1.66
CA PRO A 48 3.08 26.61 1.29
C PRO A 48 3.48 26.17 -0.13
N ARG A 49 4.25 27.03 -0.83
CA ARG A 49 4.80 26.68 -2.13
C ARG A 49 5.84 25.56 -2.00
N MET A 50 6.12 24.86 -3.10
CA MET A 50 7.09 23.77 -3.12
C MET A 50 8.48 24.20 -2.61
N HIS A 51 8.92 25.41 -2.94
CA HIS A 51 10.18 25.94 -2.42
C HIS A 51 10.17 26.04 -0.88
N THR A 52 9.13 26.61 -0.29
CA THR A 52 8.96 26.72 1.16
C THR A 52 8.92 25.35 1.83
N LEU A 53 8.23 24.38 1.21
CA LEU A 53 8.20 23.00 1.68
C LEU A 53 9.59 22.35 1.70
N LYS A 54 10.41 22.57 0.66
CA LYS A 54 11.80 22.08 0.63
C LYS A 54 12.65 22.69 1.75
N VAL A 55 12.52 23.99 1.98
CA VAL A 55 13.26 24.68 3.04
C VAL A 55 12.87 24.13 4.41
N LEU A 56 11.57 23.98 4.68
CA LEU A 56 11.08 23.38 5.91
C LEU A 56 11.54 21.93 6.07
N ALA A 57 11.45 21.12 5.01
CA ALA A 57 11.92 19.74 5.00
C ALA A 57 13.41 19.61 5.35
N ASN A 58 14.24 20.49 4.81
CA ASN A 58 15.68 20.52 5.08
C ASN A 58 15.99 20.85 6.55
N HIS A 59 15.34 21.87 7.12
CA HIS A 59 15.59 22.26 8.51
C HIS A 59 14.93 21.33 9.53
N LEU A 60 13.80 20.72 9.19
CA LEU A 60 13.02 19.86 10.08
C LEU A 60 13.29 18.35 9.88
N GLY A 61 14.16 18.00 8.94
CA GLY A 61 14.63 16.62 8.72
C GLY A 61 13.53 15.65 8.30
N PHE A 62 12.60 16.06 7.42
CA PHE A 62 11.56 15.18 6.89
C PHE A 62 11.59 15.12 5.36
N SER A 63 11.26 13.96 4.78
CA SER A 63 11.10 13.83 3.32
C SER A 63 9.76 14.38 2.85
N LEU A 64 9.74 15.07 1.71
CA LEU A 64 8.50 15.53 1.06
C LEU A 64 7.59 14.35 0.65
N ASP A 65 8.13 13.13 0.52
CA ASP A 65 7.35 11.91 0.25
C ASP A 65 6.37 11.57 1.39
N LEU A 66 6.59 12.12 2.59
CA LEU A 66 5.67 11.99 3.73
C LEU A 66 4.42 12.85 3.53
N LEU A 67 4.55 13.96 2.79
CA LEU A 67 3.45 14.87 2.48
C LEU A 67 2.64 14.41 1.28
N ASP A 68 3.25 13.64 0.39
CA ASP A 68 2.59 13.05 -0.77
C ASP A 68 1.72 11.87 -0.34
N ASN A 69 0.58 12.18 0.27
CA ASN A 69 -0.50 11.24 0.50
C ASN A 69 -1.29 10.93 -0.78
N ARG A 70 -0.64 10.98 -1.96
CA ARG A 70 -1.10 10.22 -3.12
C ARG A 70 -0.83 8.74 -2.83
N ASP A 71 -1.86 8.08 -2.30
CA ASP A 71 -2.06 6.62 -2.34
C ASP A 71 -1.40 5.72 -1.29
N LYS A 72 -0.87 6.19 -0.15
CA LYS A 72 -0.42 5.22 0.88
C LYS A 72 -1.57 4.61 1.70
N ALA A 73 -2.70 5.30 1.88
CA ALA A 73 -3.86 4.76 2.60
C ALA A 73 -4.73 3.79 1.77
N ILE A 74 -4.52 3.68 0.45
CA ILE A 74 -5.26 2.78 -0.45
C ILE A 74 -4.40 1.59 -0.91
N ARG A 75 -3.09 1.60 -0.61
CA ARG A 75 -2.21 0.47 -0.88
C ARG A 75 -2.13 -0.44 0.36
N ALA A 76 -3.27 -1.04 0.74
CA ALA A 76 -3.17 -2.39 1.26
C ALA A 76 -2.32 -3.17 0.24
N PRO A 77 -1.28 -3.91 0.64
CA PRO A 77 -0.39 -4.56 -0.31
C PRO A 77 -1.23 -5.38 -1.28
N LYS A 78 -1.36 -4.92 -2.54
CA LYS A 78 -2.16 -5.59 -3.59
C LYS A 78 -1.74 -7.06 -3.70
N HIS A 79 -0.50 -7.36 -3.31
CA HIS A 79 0.06 -8.69 -3.25
C HIS A 79 -0.65 -9.64 -2.26
N LYS A 80 -1.07 -9.16 -1.09
CA LYS A 80 -1.76 -10.02 -0.09
C LYS A 80 -3.13 -10.48 -0.59
N LYS A 81 -3.88 -9.61 -1.29
CA LYS A 81 -5.17 -9.97 -1.90
C LYS A 81 -5.00 -10.94 -3.07
N LYS A 82 -3.95 -10.78 -3.89
CA LYS A 82 -3.63 -11.72 -4.97
C LYS A 82 -3.29 -13.12 -4.42
N ILE A 83 -2.42 -13.21 -3.41
CA ILE A 83 -2.03 -14.49 -2.80
C ILE A 83 -3.25 -15.21 -2.21
N ALA A 84 -4.11 -14.50 -1.47
CA ALA A 84 -5.34 -15.07 -0.92
C ALA A 84 -6.27 -15.65 -2.01
N LEU A 85 -6.38 -14.96 -3.16
CA LEU A 85 -7.17 -15.43 -4.30
C LEU A 85 -6.61 -16.73 -4.92
N TYR A 86 -5.29 -16.84 -5.07
CA TYR A 86 -4.66 -18.05 -5.60
C TYR A 86 -4.75 -19.24 -4.63
N VAL A 87 -4.55 -19.00 -3.33
CA VAL A 87 -4.73 -20.02 -2.29
C VAL A 87 -6.18 -20.51 -2.29
N GLY A 88 -7.16 -19.61 -2.37
CA GLY A 88 -8.57 -19.98 -2.51
C GLY A 88 -8.86 -20.80 -3.77
N GLY A 89 -8.30 -20.39 -4.92
CA GLY A 89 -8.45 -21.13 -6.18
C GLY A 89 -7.86 -22.55 -6.13
N LEU A 90 -6.71 -22.73 -5.47
CA LEU A 90 -6.10 -24.03 -5.27
C LEU A 90 -6.97 -24.94 -4.38
N VAL A 91 -7.51 -24.39 -3.28
CA VAL A 91 -8.41 -25.13 -2.38
C VAL A 91 -9.67 -25.56 -3.12
N VAL A 92 -10.29 -24.68 -3.92
CA VAL A 92 -11.47 -25.03 -4.73
C VAL A 92 -11.16 -26.15 -5.72
N LEU A 93 -10.01 -26.09 -6.41
CA LEU A 93 -9.61 -27.12 -7.36
C LEU A 93 -9.45 -28.48 -6.67
N ILE A 94 -8.81 -28.51 -5.50
CA ILE A 94 -8.66 -29.73 -4.69
C ILE A 94 -10.02 -30.26 -4.24
N LEU A 95 -10.93 -29.39 -3.76
CA LEU A 95 -12.26 -29.80 -3.34
C LEU A 95 -13.08 -30.38 -4.49
N LEU A 96 -13.00 -29.80 -5.70
CA LEU A 96 -13.66 -30.33 -6.89
C LEU A 96 -13.08 -31.68 -7.31
N ALA A 97 -11.76 -31.83 -7.25
CA ALA A 97 -11.09 -33.10 -7.53
C ALA A 97 -11.53 -34.20 -6.54
N LEU A 98 -11.58 -33.88 -5.24
CA LEU A 98 -12.05 -34.80 -4.21
C LEU A 98 -13.54 -35.12 -4.33
N ALA A 99 -14.37 -34.12 -4.65
CA ALA A 99 -15.81 -34.32 -4.87
C ALA A 99 -16.07 -35.25 -6.05
N TYR A 100 -15.31 -35.08 -7.14
CA TYR A 100 -15.37 -35.97 -8.30
C TYR A 100 -14.97 -37.41 -7.95
N LEU A 101 -13.86 -37.58 -7.22
CA LEU A 101 -13.40 -38.89 -6.75
C LEU A 101 -14.40 -39.55 -5.80
N ALA A 102 -15.05 -38.78 -4.92
CA ALA A 102 -16.06 -39.29 -3.98
C ALA A 102 -17.37 -39.70 -4.67
N GLN A 103 -17.77 -38.96 -5.71
CA GLN A 103 -18.98 -39.26 -6.49
C GLN A 103 -18.78 -40.42 -7.46
N SER A 104 -17.53 -40.74 -7.82
CA SER A 104 -17.19 -41.67 -8.89
C SER A 104 -16.59 -42.99 -8.34
N PRO A 105 -17.43 -43.98 -7.97
CA PRO A 105 -16.98 -45.20 -7.30
C PRO A 105 -16.12 -46.12 -8.18
N ASN A 106 -16.26 -46.04 -9.51
CA ASN A 106 -15.52 -46.88 -10.45
C ASN A 106 -14.32 -46.17 -11.08
N PHE A 107 -14.09 -44.89 -10.76
CA PHE A 107 -13.00 -44.14 -11.35
C PHE A 107 -11.67 -44.43 -10.64
N PRO A 108 -10.56 -44.54 -11.38
CA PRO A 108 -10.48 -44.58 -12.85
C PRO A 108 -10.75 -45.99 -13.43
N GLU A 109 -11.53 -46.10 -14.51
CA GLU A 109 -11.78 -47.40 -15.17
C GLU A 109 -10.60 -47.78 -16.08
N THR A 110 -9.90 -46.78 -16.61
CA THR A 110 -8.74 -46.95 -17.46
C THR A 110 -7.56 -46.11 -16.98
N THR A 111 -6.34 -46.57 -17.27
CA THR A 111 -5.12 -45.78 -17.02
C THR A 111 -5.15 -44.45 -17.78
N PHE A 112 -5.80 -44.43 -18.94
CA PHE A 112 -6.01 -43.24 -19.75
C PHE A 112 -6.83 -42.17 -19.00
N GLU A 113 -7.94 -42.54 -18.36
CA GLU A 113 -8.76 -41.62 -17.56
C GLU A 113 -7.99 -41.01 -16.39
N LEU A 114 -7.19 -41.84 -15.69
CA LEU A 114 -6.34 -41.36 -14.60
C LEU A 114 -5.31 -40.34 -15.08
N LEU A 115 -4.64 -40.62 -16.20
CA LEU A 115 -3.64 -39.71 -16.78
C LEU A 115 -4.28 -38.40 -17.25
N LEU A 116 -5.47 -38.46 -17.85
CA LEU A 116 -6.19 -37.27 -18.30
C LEU A 116 -6.64 -36.39 -17.12
N PHE A 117 -7.12 -37.01 -16.05
CA PHE A 117 -7.48 -36.30 -14.81
C PHE A 117 -6.27 -35.63 -14.16
N ILE A 118 -5.15 -36.35 -14.02
CA ILE A 118 -3.90 -35.79 -13.47
C ILE A 118 -3.39 -34.63 -14.34
N ALA A 119 -3.42 -34.78 -15.66
CA ALA A 119 -3.00 -33.73 -16.58
C ALA A 119 -3.86 -32.46 -16.44
N LEU A 120 -5.17 -32.60 -16.25
CA LEU A 120 -6.10 -31.49 -16.03
C LEU A 120 -5.80 -30.76 -14.71
N VAL A 121 -5.58 -31.51 -13.62
CA VAL A 121 -5.22 -30.95 -12.30
C VAL A 121 -3.88 -30.21 -12.38
N ILE A 122 -2.84 -30.81 -12.98
CA ILE A 122 -1.52 -30.19 -13.14
C ILE A 122 -1.60 -28.93 -14.00
N SER A 123 -2.36 -28.97 -15.09
CA SER A 123 -2.57 -27.79 -15.96
C SER A 123 -3.22 -26.63 -15.20
N GLY A 124 -4.25 -26.92 -14.39
CA GLY A 124 -4.90 -25.91 -13.54
C GLY A 124 -3.96 -25.32 -12.49
N ILE A 125 -3.16 -26.15 -11.82
CA ILE A 125 -2.15 -25.70 -10.85
C ILE A 125 -1.07 -24.84 -11.55
N SER A 126 -0.55 -25.30 -12.68
CA SER A 126 0.46 -24.58 -13.47
C SER A 126 -0.04 -23.21 -13.93
N MET A 127 -1.31 -23.13 -14.37
CA MET A 127 -1.97 -21.87 -14.74
C MET A 127 -2.07 -20.90 -13.56
N LEU A 128 -2.43 -21.39 -12.37
CA LEU A 128 -2.49 -20.58 -11.15
C LEU A 128 -1.10 -20.08 -10.73
N LEU A 129 -0.08 -20.94 -10.79
CA LEU A 129 1.30 -20.59 -10.48
C LEU A 129 1.88 -19.57 -11.47
N TYR A 130 1.63 -19.74 -12.77
CA TYR A 130 2.05 -18.79 -13.80
C TYR A 130 1.47 -17.38 -13.54
N ARG A 131 0.20 -17.31 -13.13
CA ARG A 131 -0.47 -16.04 -12.77
C ARG A 131 -0.03 -15.47 -11.41
N LEU A 132 0.52 -16.28 -10.52
CA LEU A 132 1.08 -15.82 -9.24
C LEU A 132 2.42 -15.11 -9.44
N ILE A 133 3.24 -15.62 -10.38
CA ILE A 133 4.59 -15.11 -10.66
C ILE A 133 4.55 -13.84 -11.52
N LYS A 134 3.52 -13.67 -12.37
CA LYS A 134 3.32 -12.50 -13.24
C LYS A 134 2.48 -11.39 -12.59
#